data_AF-A0A1R3I9T8-F1
#
_entry.id   AF-A0A1R3I9T8-F1
#
_cell.length_a   1.000
_cell.length_b   1.000
_cell.length_c   1.000
_cell.angle_alpha   90.00
_cell.angle_beta   90.00
_cell.angle_gamma   90.00
#
_symmetry.space_group_name_H-M   'P 1'
#
loop_
_entity.id
_entity.type
_entity.pdbx_description
1 polymer ?
#
loop_
_entity_poly.entity_id
_entity_poly.type
_entity_poly.pdbx_seq_one_letter_code
_entity_poly.pdbx_strand_id
1 'polypeptide(L)'
;DHGCFAVDIDHGFRIYNCDPFREIFRRDFDRGGGIGVVKMLFRCNILALVGGGPNPQYLPNKVMIWDNHQSRCYGELSFRSKV
;
A
#
# COMPACT_ATOMS: atom_id res chain seq x y z
N ASP A 1 -10.26 -10.40 9.05
CA ASP A 1 -9.69 -11.64 9.61
C ASP A 1 -8.48 -11.42 10.53
N HIS A 2 -8.10 -10.16 10.85
CA HIS A 2 -7.14 -9.75 11.91
C HIS A 2 -5.76 -10.42 11.94
N GLY A 3 -5.47 -11.29 10.98
CA GLY A 3 -4.28 -12.11 10.99
C GLY A 3 -3.13 -11.56 10.15
N CYS A 4 -3.35 -10.43 9.48
CA CYS A 4 -2.33 -9.61 8.83
C CYS A 4 -2.63 -8.14 9.05
N PHE A 5 -1.60 -7.31 8.97
CA PHE A 5 -1.74 -5.87 8.94
C PHE A 5 -0.74 -5.25 7.96
N ALA A 6 -1.11 -4.10 7.41
CA ALA A 6 -0.26 -3.32 6.54
C ALA A 6 0.24 -2.07 7.27
N VAL A 7 1.45 -1.65 6.93
CA VAL A 7 2.10 -0.45 7.45
C VAL A 7 2.57 0.38 6.27
N ASP A 8 2.08 1.60 6.17
CA ASP A 8 2.59 2.63 5.27
C ASP A 8 3.78 3.37 5.88
N ILE A 9 4.73 3.76 5.02
CA ILE A 9 5.93 4.52 5.41
C ILE A 9 6.26 5.57 4.33
N ASP A 10 7.13 6.52 4.67
CA ASP A 10 7.51 7.65 3.80
C ASP A 10 8.29 7.24 2.53
N HIS A 11 8.65 5.96 2.40
CA HIS A 11 9.40 5.42 1.27
C HIS A 11 8.88 4.04 0.83
N GLY A 12 7.62 3.70 1.09
CA GLY A 12 7.15 2.34 0.81
C GLY A 12 5.95 1.88 1.62
N PHE A 13 5.80 0.57 1.69
CA PHE A 13 4.90 -0.10 2.61
C PHE A 13 5.34 -1.53 2.91
N ARG A 14 4.79 -2.08 3.98
CA ARG A 14 5.09 -3.44 4.44
C ARG A 14 3.82 -4.15 4.88
N ILE A 15 3.83 -5.47 4.77
CA ILE A 15 2.74 -6.32 5.26
C ILE A 15 3.32 -7.36 6.20
N TYR A 16 2.66 -7.51 7.34
CA TYR A 16 3.03 -8.43 8.40
C TYR A 16 1.91 -9.42 8.67
N ASN A 17 2.27 -10.67 8.92
CA ASN A 17 1.40 -11.60 9.62
C ASN A 17 1.42 -11.30 11.12
N CYS A 18 0.27 -11.48 11.77
CA CYS A 18 0.17 -11.34 13.22
C CYS A 18 0.70 -12.59 13.96
N ASP A 19 0.50 -13.78 13.38
CA ASP A 19 0.87 -15.05 14.00
C ASP A 19 1.29 -16.12 12.94
N PRO A 20 2.53 -16.64 13.00
CA PRO A 20 3.65 -16.06 13.75
C PRO A 20 3.95 -14.65 13.22
N PHE A 21 4.40 -13.76 14.10
CA PHE A 21 4.76 -12.40 13.70
C PHE A 21 5.91 -12.42 12.68
N ARG A 22 5.62 -12.02 11.45
CA ARG A 22 6.59 -12.08 10.35
C ARG A 22 6.23 -11.10 9.24
N GLU A 23 7.26 -10.45 8.67
CA GLU A 23 7.12 -9.70 7.44
C GLU A 23 6.90 -10.66 6.26
N ILE A 24 5.79 -10.48 5.54
CA ILE A 24 5.43 -11.31 4.38
C ILE A 24 5.64 -10.59 3.06
N PHE A 25 5.63 -9.25 3.07
CA PHE A 25 5.90 -8.45 1.88
C PHE A 25 6.48 -7.09 2.26
N ARG A 26 7.43 -6.63 1.47
CA ARG A 26 8.01 -5.28 1.55
C ARG A 26 8.11 -4.69 0.16
N ARG A 27 7.78 -3.41 0.07
CA ARG A 27 8.04 -2.60 -1.10
C ARG A 27 8.61 -1.27 -0.67
N ASP A 28 9.85 -1.03 -1.06
CA ASP A 28 10.54 0.23 -0.88
C ASP A 28 10.58 0.97 -2.23
N PHE A 29 10.52 2.30 -2.20
CA PHE A 29 10.63 3.17 -3.37
C PHE A 29 11.96 3.93 -3.31
N ASP A 30 12.89 3.60 -4.21
CA ASP A 30 14.29 4.04 -4.16
C ASP A 30 14.52 5.57 -4.21
N ARG A 31 13.54 6.36 -4.68
CA ARG A 31 13.67 7.82 -4.87
C ARG A 31 12.81 8.63 -3.90
N GLY A 32 12.41 8.03 -2.79
CA GLY A 32 11.27 8.51 -2.01
C GLY A 32 9.95 8.09 -2.67
N GLY A 33 8.85 8.23 -1.94
CA GLY A 33 7.56 7.75 -2.41
C GLY A 33 6.68 7.36 -1.23
N GLY A 34 6.25 8.34 -0.46
CA GLY A 34 5.42 8.12 0.71
C GLY A 34 4.09 7.50 0.34
N ILE A 35 3.71 6.49 1.11
CA ILE A 35 2.36 5.96 1.14
C ILE A 35 1.73 6.50 2.42
N GLY A 36 0.50 6.99 2.33
CA GLY A 36 -0.25 7.46 3.50
C GLY A 36 -1.40 6.55 3.90
N VAL A 37 -1.81 5.66 2.99
CA VAL A 37 -2.82 4.64 3.27
C VAL A 37 -2.45 3.37 2.52
N VAL A 38 -2.39 2.26 3.25
CA VAL A 38 -2.45 0.90 2.68
C VAL A 38 -3.60 0.14 3.30
N LYS A 39 -4.48 -0.39 2.46
CA LYS A 39 -5.54 -1.30 2.88
C LYS A 39 -5.48 -2.61 2.12
N MET A 40 -5.45 -3.70 2.87
CA MET A 40 -5.60 -5.05 2.33
C MET A 40 -7.07 -5.39 2.16
N LEU A 41 -7.42 -6.08 1.08
CA LEU A 41 -8.71 -6.75 0.95
C LEU A 41 -8.59 -8.14 1.61
N PHE A 42 -8.96 -8.27 2.89
CA PHE A 42 -8.76 -9.49 3.69
C PHE A 42 -7.28 -9.96 3.65
N ARG A 43 -7.04 -11.27 3.78
CA ARG A 43 -5.75 -11.94 3.52
C ARG A 43 -5.51 -12.23 2.03
N CYS A 44 -5.85 -11.32 1.12
CA CYS A 44 -5.55 -11.47 -0.30
C CYS A 44 -4.31 -10.66 -0.73
N ASN A 45 -3.86 -10.91 -1.96
CA ASN A 45 -2.75 -10.19 -2.59
C ASN A 45 -3.15 -8.83 -3.17
N ILE A 46 -4.43 -8.43 -3.04
CA ILE A 46 -4.95 -7.17 -3.58
C ILE A 46 -4.93 -6.09 -2.49
N LEU A 47 -4.27 -4.98 -2.79
CA LEU A 47 -4.15 -3.81 -1.91
C LEU A 47 -4.74 -2.57 -2.57
N ALA A 48 -5.25 -1.67 -1.75
CA ALA A 48 -5.53 -0.29 -2.11
C ALA A 48 -4.45 0.62 -1.49
N LEU A 49 -3.77 1.41 -2.33
CA LEU A 49 -2.70 2.32 -1.94
C LEU A 49 -3.09 3.76 -2.24
N VAL A 50 -2.79 4.69 -1.33
CA VAL A 50 -2.88 6.14 -1.57
C VAL A 50 -1.55 6.78 -1.18
N GLY A 51 -1.02 7.64 -2.03
CA GLY A 51 0.21 8.36 -1.72
C GLY A 51 0.03 9.36 -0.57
N GLY A 52 1.05 9.48 0.28
CA GLY A 52 1.04 10.35 1.45
C GLY A 52 2.44 10.90 1.78
N GLY A 53 2.53 11.66 2.86
CA GLY A 53 3.77 12.33 3.25
C GLY A 53 4.14 13.53 2.35
N PRO A 54 5.35 14.10 2.54
CA PRO A 54 5.81 15.28 1.80
C PRO A 54 6.14 14.98 0.33
N ASN A 55 6.56 13.75 0.02
CA ASN A 55 6.92 13.30 -1.32
C ASN A 55 6.15 12.00 -1.65
N PRO A 56 4.85 12.09 -1.97
CA PRO A 56 4.01 10.91 -2.15
C PRO A 56 4.32 10.15 -3.44
N GLN A 57 4.28 8.82 -3.41
CA GLN A 57 4.50 7.97 -4.60
C GLN A 57 3.38 8.13 -5.64
N TYR A 58 2.16 8.34 -5.16
CA TYR A 58 0.95 8.50 -5.97
C TYR A 58 0.24 9.79 -5.56
N LEU A 59 -0.61 10.33 -6.43
CA LEU A 59 -1.38 11.52 -6.04
C LEU A 59 -2.33 11.18 -4.88
N PRO A 60 -2.47 12.04 -3.85
CA PRO A 60 -3.35 11.78 -2.70
C PRO A 60 -4.84 11.67 -3.03
N ASN A 61 -5.25 12.04 -4.24
CA ASN A 61 -6.61 11.87 -4.76
C ASN A 61 -6.77 10.64 -5.66
N LYS A 62 -5.75 9.77 -5.73
CA LYS A 62 -5.79 8.53 -6.48
C LYS A 62 -5.62 7.33 -5.55
N VAL A 63 -6.52 6.37 -5.71
CA VAL A 63 -6.39 5.05 -5.09
C VAL A 63 -5.84 4.09 -6.14
N MET A 64 -4.68 3.51 -5.88
CA MET A 64 -4.06 2.50 -6.73
C MET A 64 -4.47 1.11 -6.27
N ILE A 65 -4.97 0.30 -7.19
CA ILE A 65 -5.28 -1.11 -6.94
C ILE A 65 -4.07 -1.94 -7.32
N TRP A 66 -3.47 -2.56 -6.32
CA TRP A 66 -2.18 -3.22 -6.41
C TRP A 66 -2.31 -4.73 -6.22
N ASP A 67 -1.61 -5.52 -7.03
CA ASP A 67 -1.45 -6.96 -6.82
C ASP A 67 -0.01 -7.26 -6.37
N ASN A 68 0.13 -7.77 -5.13
CA ASN A 68 1.42 -8.18 -4.57
C ASN A 68 2.04 -9.37 -5.28
N HIS A 69 1.23 -10.34 -5.71
CA HIS A 69 1.73 -11.56 -6.35
C HIS A 69 2.39 -11.22 -7.69
N GLN A 70 1.78 -10.32 -8.45
CA GLN A 70 2.29 -9.86 -9.74
C GLN A 70 3.19 -8.63 -9.63
N SER A 71 3.31 -8.06 -8.42
CA SER A 71 4.09 -6.86 -8.15
C SER A 71 3.80 -5.72 -9.14
N ARG A 72 2.52 -5.53 -9.49
CA ARG A 72 2.07 -4.49 -10.42
C ARG A 72 0.77 -3.83 -9.99
N CYS A 73 0.54 -2.63 -10.51
CA CYS A 73 -0.74 -1.95 -10.42
C CYS A 73 -1.71 -2.55 -11.45
N TYR A 74 -2.91 -2.92 -11.01
CA TYR A 74 -3.98 -3.41 -11.88
C TYR A 74 -4.84 -2.25 -12.42
N GLY A 75 -4.98 -1.18 -11.65
CA GLY A 75 -5.76 -0.01 -12.04
C GLY A 75 -5.73 1.10 -11.01
N GLU A 76 -6.34 2.23 -11.36
CA GLU A 76 -6.45 3.39 -10.49
C GLU A 76 -7.89 3.93 -10.45
N LEU A 77 -8.28 4.47 -9.30
CA LEU A 77 -9.49 5.24 -9.11
C LEU A 77 -9.10 6.68 -8.81
N SER A 78 -9.58 7.63 -9.61
CA SER A 78 -9.31 9.06 -9.44
C SER A 78 -10.51 9.77 -8.82
N PHE A 79 -10.25 10.57 -7.79
CA PHE A 79 -11.24 11.34 -7.06
C PHE A 79 -11.04 12.84 -7.26
N ARG A 80 -12.11 13.62 -7.05
CA ARG A 80 -12.09 15.10 -7.18
C ARG A 80 -11.45 15.80 -5.97
N SER A 81 -11.23 15.07 -4.88
CA SER A 81 -10.62 15.54 -3.64
C SER A 81 -9.63 14.51 -3.13
N LYS A 82 -8.80 14.91 -2.16
CA LYS A 82 -7.97 13.97 -1.40
C LYS A 82 -8.85 12.90 -0.76
N VAL A 83 -8.35 11.66 -0.78
CA VAL A 83 -8.96 10.49 -0.15
C VAL A 83 -8.42 10.31 1.26
#